data_AF-Q8WMM6-F1
#
_entry.id   AF-Q8WMM6-F1
#
_cell.length_a   1.000
_cell.length_b   1.000
_cell.length_c   1.000
_cell.angle_alpha   90.00
_cell.angle_beta   90.00
_cell.angle_gamma   90.00
#
_symmetry.space_group_name_H-M   'P 1'
#
loop_
_entity.id
_entity.type
_entity.pdbx_description
1 polymer ?
#
loop_
_entity_poly.entity_id
_entity_poly.type
_entity_poly.pdbx_seq_one_letter_code
_entity_poly.pdbx_strand_id
1 'polypeptide(L)' 'MVWARIHRPALAKANPAANNAEISVQLGLEWNKLSEEQKKPYYDEAQKIKEK' A
#
# COMPACT_ATOMS: atom_id res chain seq x y z
N MET A 1 -5.06 -4.20 -2.88
CA MET A 1 -3.61 -4.14 -3.16
C MET A 1 -2.85 -4.69 -1.96
N VAL A 2 -1.95 -5.66 -2.17
CA VAL A 2 -1.17 -6.30 -1.10
C VAL A 2 -0.33 -5.27 -0.33
N TRP A 3 0.34 -4.39 -1.06
CA TRP A 3 1.14 -3.31 -0.49
C TRP A 3 0.33 -2.37 0.43
N ALA A 4 -0.82 -1.89 -0.05
CA ALA A 4 -1.68 -0.98 0.72
C ALA A 4 -2.22 -1.63 2.01
N ARG A 5 -2.48 -2.94 2.01
CA ARG A 5 -2.91 -3.67 3.22
C ARG A 5 -1.82 -3.71 4.29
N ILE A 6 -0.56 -3.81 3.88
CA ILE A 6 0.59 -3.87 4.79
C ILE A 6 0.95 -2.48 5.32
N HIS A 7 0.91 -1.46 4.46
CA HIS A 7 1.29 -0.08 4.84
C HIS A 7 0.17 0.71 5.53
N ARG A 8 -1.11 0.39 5.28
CA ARG A 8 -2.24 1.05 5.94
C ARG A 8 -2.15 1.08 7.47
N PRO A 9 -1.89 -0.03 8.19
CA PRO A 9 -1.76 0.02 9.65
C PRO A 9 -0.53 0.80 10.11
N ALA A 10 0.55 0.83 9.33
CA ALA A 10 1.72 1.65 9.64
C ALA A 10 1.38 3.15 9.54
N LEU A 11 0.69 3.56 8.47
CA LEU A 11 0.22 4.93 8.29
C LEU A 11 -0.84 5.35 9.31
N ALA A 12 -1.76 4.45 9.67
CA ALA A 12 -2.75 4.72 10.70
C ALA A 12 -2.11 4.87 12.09
N LYS A 13 -1.03 4.14 12.37
CA LYS A 13 -0.24 4.32 13.61
C LYS A 13 0.59 5.60 13.58
N ALA A 14 1.17 5.94 12.44
CA ALA A 14 1.95 7.16 12.27
C ALA A 14 1.06 8.42 12.31
N ASN A 15 -0.19 8.29 11.85
CA ASN A 15 -1.12 9.40 11.77
C ASN A 15 -2.52 8.99 12.30
N PRO A 16 -2.66 8.82 13.63
CA PRO A 16 -3.90 8.34 14.25
C PRO A 16 -5.06 9.33 14.15
N ALA A 17 -4.77 10.60 13.87
CA ALA A 17 -5.76 11.64 13.60
C ALA A 17 -6.16 11.74 12.12
N ALA A 18 -5.43 11.07 11.22
CA ALA A 18 -5.73 11.11 9.79
C ALA A 18 -6.96 10.25 9.47
N ASN A 19 -7.87 10.81 8.69
CA ASN A 19 -9.03 10.07 8.21
C ASN A 19 -8.62 8.93 7.27
N ASN A 20 -9.41 7.86 7.23
CA ASN A 20 -9.18 6.74 6.30
C ASN A 20 -9.07 7.19 4.82
N ALA A 21 -9.73 8.30 4.46
CA ALA A 21 -9.62 8.93 3.15
C ALA A 21 -8.21 9.47 2.90
N GLU A 22 -7.66 10.25 3.84
CA GLU A 22 -6.29 10.78 3.81
C GLU A 22 -5.27 9.65 3.71
N ILE A 23 -5.42 8.60 4.54
CA ILE A 23 -4.54 7.43 4.50
C ILE A 23 -4.61 6.73 3.14
N SER A 24 -5.79 6.63 2.52
CA SER A 24 -5.92 6.00 1.20
C SER A 24 -5.25 6.83 0.10
N VAL A 25 -5.36 8.16 0.17
CA VAL A 25 -4.67 9.08 -0.76
C VAL A 25 -3.16 8.99 -0.57
N GLN A 26 -2.69 9.03 0.68
CA GLN A 26 -1.28 8.91 1.03
C GLN A 26 -0.69 7.59 0.54
N LEU A 27 -1.39 6.47 0.76
CA LEU A 27 -1.03 5.15 0.23
C LEU A 27 -0.92 5.17 -1.29
N GLY A 28 -1.88 5.78 -1.99
CA GLY A 28 -1.84 5.89 -3.45
C GLY A 28 -0.63 6.71 -3.95
N LEU A 29 -0.29 7.79 -3.24
CA LEU A 29 0.86 8.63 -3.56
C LEU A 29 2.19 7.94 -3.29
N GLU A 30 2.36 7.32 -2.12
CA GLU A 30 3.54 6.53 -1.79
C GLU A 30 3.70 5.37 -2.76
N TRP A 31 2.62 4.67 -3.08
CA TRP A 31 2.63 3.62 -4.11
C TRP A 31 3.11 4.18 -5.43
N ASN A 32 2.59 5.32 -5.91
CA ASN A 32 3.07 5.92 -7.15
C ASN A 32 4.55 6.31 -7.09
N LYS A 33 5.01 6.81 -5.93
CA LYS A 33 6.39 7.22 -5.68
C LYS A 33 7.39 6.05 -5.63
N LEU A 34 6.94 4.83 -5.34
CA LEU A 34 7.80 3.64 -5.38
C LEU A 34 8.25 3.35 -6.82
N SER A 35 9.52 2.95 -6.96
CA SER A 35 10.06 2.49 -8.24
C SER A 35 9.48 1.13 -8.65
N GLU A 36 9.51 0.82 -9.94
CA GLU A 36 9.01 -0.45 -10.48
C GLU A 36 9.68 -1.66 -9.83
N GLU A 37 10.97 -1.58 -9.52
CA GLU A 37 11.71 -2.62 -8.79
C GLU A 37 11.15 -2.89 -7.40
N GLN A 38 10.72 -1.85 -6.68
CA GLN A 38 10.12 -1.98 -5.37
C GLN A 38 8.68 -2.49 -5.46
N LYS A 39 7.95 -2.11 -6.51
CA LYS A 39 6.58 -2.59 -6.76
C LYS A 39 6.54 -4.05 -7.22
N LYS A 40 7.57 -4.50 -7.95
CA LYS A 40 7.68 -5.84 -8.55
C LYS A 40 7.31 -7.00 -7.60
N PRO A 41 7.89 -7.11 -6.39
CA PRO A 41 7.52 -8.18 -5.45
C PRO A 41 6.07 -8.09 -4.98
N TYR A 42 5.52 -6.88 -4.80
CA TYR A 42 4.13 -6.70 -4.39
C TYR A 42 3.13 -7.03 -5.51
N TYR A 43 3.51 -6.81 -6.77
CA TYR A 43 2.73 -7.26 -7.92
C TYR A 43 2.75 -8.78 -8.05
N ASP A 44 3.91 -9.44 -7.92
CA ASP A 44 4.03 -10.90 -7.94
C ASP A 44 3.17 -11.55 -6.84
N GLU A 45 3.27 -11.04 -5.61
CA GLU A 45 2.44 -11.46 -4.47
C GLU A 45 0.95 -11.21 -4.71
N ALA A 46 0.59 -10.04 -5.26
CA ALA A 46 -0.81 -9.74 -5.58
C ALA A 46 -1.38 -10.67 -6.67
N GLN A 47 -0.55 -11.04 -7.64
CA GLN A 47 -0.93 -11.96 -8.71
C GLN A 47 -1.10 -13.38 -8.16
N LYS A 48 -0.15 -13.87 -7.35
CA LYS A 48 -0.24 -15.17 -6.66
C LYS A 48 -1.48 -15.31 -5.78
N ILE A 49 -1.85 -14.25 -5.05
CA ILE A 49 -3.04 -14.26 -4.19
C ILE A 49 -4.33 -14.32 -5.03
N LYS A 50 -4.33 -13.74 -6.24
CA LYS A 50 -5.50 -13.71 -7.12
C LYS A 50 -5.70 -15.04 -7.87
N GLU A 51 -4.64 -15.83 -8.06
CA GLU A 51 -4.67 -17.15 -8.73
C GLU A 51 -5.04 -18.32 -7.80
N LYS A 52 -5.40 -18.06 -6.55
CA LYS A 52 -5.75 -19.07 -5.55
C LYS A 52 -7.25 -19.04 -5.21
#